data_AF-A0A8H9WDS3-F1
#
_entry.id   AF-A0A8H9WDS3-F1
#
_cell.length_a   1.000
_cell.length_b   1.000
_cell.length_c   1.000
_cell.angle_alpha   90.00
_cell.angle_beta   90.00
_cell.angle_gamma   90.00
#
_symmetry.space_group_name_H-M   'P 1'
#
loop_
_entity.id
_entity.type
_entity.pdbx_description
1 polymer ?
#
loop_
_entity_poly.entity_id
_entity_poly.type
_entity_poly.pdbx_seq_one_letter_code
_entity_poly.pdbx_strand_id
1 'polypeptide(L)'
;MLDEYKEKIRHNDVFNINLSAASLCAPDFLKFIQTAFTGSSIDPAQICFEITETAAVTNLTAANNLITELKGMGCQFALDDFGSGLSSFGYLKNFAVDYLKIDGSFVKDLIDDPIDAAMVKSINEIGQIMGKKTVAEFVENQAIADKLTEMGVNYAQGYHFSIPSPLVDILNKR
;
A
#
# COMPACT_ATOMS: atom_id res chain seq x y z
N MET A 1 -6.15 15.92 13.43
CA MET A 1 -6.69 15.54 12.09
C MET A 1 -5.75 16.09 11.02
N LEU A 2 -5.56 15.45 9.86
CA LEU A 2 -4.60 15.93 8.84
C LEU A 2 -4.83 17.42 8.45
N ASP A 3 -6.06 17.89 8.58
CA ASP A 3 -6.45 19.30 8.45
C ASP A 3 -5.61 20.28 9.28
N GLU A 4 -5.15 19.88 10.48
CA GLU A 4 -4.28 20.70 11.33
C GLU A 4 -2.92 21.01 10.68
N TYR A 5 -2.53 20.19 9.71
CA TYR A 5 -1.25 20.26 9.03
C TYR A 5 -1.37 20.60 7.55
N LYS A 6 -2.56 21.00 7.07
CA LYS A 6 -2.86 21.16 5.64
C LYS A 6 -1.85 22.04 4.89
N GLU A 7 -1.43 23.16 5.50
CA GLU A 7 -0.44 24.08 4.92
C GLU A 7 0.95 23.45 4.72
N LYS A 8 1.25 22.35 5.42
CA LYS A 8 2.51 21.60 5.30
C LYS A 8 2.39 20.38 4.39
N ILE A 9 1.17 19.99 4.01
CA ILE A 9 0.90 18.85 3.14
C ILE A 9 1.04 19.32 1.69
N ARG A 10 1.97 18.73 0.94
CA ARG A 10 2.13 19.01 -0.50
C ARG A 10 1.02 18.30 -1.26
N HIS A 11 0.60 18.86 -2.39
CA HIS A 11 -0.47 18.26 -3.22
C HIS A 11 -0.20 16.80 -3.63
N ASN A 12 1.07 16.44 -3.83
CA ASN A 12 1.48 15.09 -4.24
C ASN A 12 1.78 14.15 -3.06
N ASP A 13 1.58 14.59 -1.82
CA ASP A 13 1.73 13.71 -0.66
C ASP A 13 0.55 12.72 -0.63
N VAL A 14 0.87 11.44 -0.46
CA VAL A 14 -0.11 10.37 -0.27
C VAL A 14 0.10 9.73 1.10
N PHE A 15 -0.96 9.64 1.88
CA PHE A 15 -0.99 9.03 3.20
C PHE A 15 -1.62 7.64 3.10
N ASN A 16 -0.87 6.64 3.53
CA ASN A 16 -1.31 5.26 3.50
C ASN A 16 -1.95 4.89 4.86
N ILE A 17 -3.15 4.29 4.84
CA ILE A 17 -3.92 3.93 6.02
C ILE A 17 -4.29 2.45 5.94
N ASN A 18 -3.84 1.69 6.93
CA ASN A 18 -4.15 0.27 7.05
C ASN A 18 -5.61 0.02 7.44
N LEU A 19 -6.27 -0.89 6.72
CA LEU A 19 -7.62 -1.36 6.98
C LEU A 19 -7.59 -2.81 7.46
N SER A 20 -8.16 -3.04 8.66
CA SER A 20 -8.30 -4.38 9.21
C SER A 20 -9.42 -5.17 8.51
N ALA A 21 -9.35 -6.50 8.56
CA ALA A 21 -10.44 -7.37 8.10
C ALA A 21 -11.78 -7.07 8.80
N ALA A 22 -11.75 -6.66 10.07
CA ALA A 22 -12.94 -6.26 10.82
C ALA A 22 -13.57 -4.98 10.24
N SER A 23 -12.74 -4.01 9.85
CA SER A 23 -13.18 -2.77 9.20
C SER A 23 -13.85 -3.05 7.85
N LEU A 24 -13.28 -3.94 7.03
CA LEU A 24 -13.86 -4.35 5.74
C LEU A 24 -15.25 -4.99 5.88
N CYS A 25 -15.45 -5.74 6.97
CA CYS A 25 -16.71 -6.46 7.22
C CYS A 25 -17.75 -5.61 7.94
N ALA A 26 -17.39 -4.43 8.45
CA ALA A 26 -18.29 -3.61 9.25
C ALA A 26 -19.31 -2.86 8.36
N PRO A 27 -20.62 -3.07 8.54
CA PRO A 27 -21.66 -2.52 7.65
C PRO A 27 -21.64 -1.00 7.49
N ASP A 28 -21.29 -0.27 8.56
CA ASP A 28 -21.30 1.19 8.58
C ASP A 28 -19.93 1.82 8.25
N PHE A 29 -18.91 1.01 7.92
CA PHE A 29 -17.55 1.52 7.75
C PHE A 29 -17.38 2.43 6.54
N LEU A 30 -18.02 2.09 5.42
CA LEU A 30 -18.02 2.96 4.24
C LEU A 30 -18.64 4.32 4.57
N LYS A 31 -19.79 4.33 5.25
CA LYS A 31 -20.46 5.57 5.68
C LYS A 31 -19.62 6.38 6.65
N PHE A 32 -18.90 5.71 7.55
CA PHE A 32 -17.94 6.36 8.45
C PHE A 32 -16.85 7.10 7.66
N ILE A 33 -16.23 6.46 6.68
CA ILE A 33 -15.19 7.09 5.83
C ILE A 33 -15.77 8.27 5.03
N GLN A 34 -16.93 8.10 4.41
CA GLN A 34 -17.61 9.17 3.66
C GLN A 34 -17.91 10.39 4.55
N THR A 35 -18.35 10.15 5.78
CA THR A 35 -18.60 11.22 6.76
C THR A 35 -17.29 11.90 7.17
N ALA A 36 -16.21 11.13 7.37
CA ALA A 36 -14.90 11.68 7.70
C ALA A 36 -14.36 12.61 6.61
N PHE A 37 -14.51 12.24 5.32
CA PHE A 37 -14.15 13.13 4.21
C PHE A 37 -15.04 14.36 4.12
N THR A 38 -16.34 14.23 4.36
CA THR A 38 -17.27 15.39 4.34
C THR A 38 -16.91 16.42 5.41
N GLY A 39 -16.42 15.96 6.57
CA GLY A 39 -15.97 16.82 7.68
C GLY A 39 -14.53 17.31 7.54
N SER A 40 -13.80 16.91 6.50
CA SER A 40 -12.38 17.22 6.30
C SER A 40 -12.19 18.03 5.02
N SER A 41 -11.05 18.70 4.93
CA SER A 41 -10.65 19.45 3.75
C SER A 41 -9.53 18.75 2.96
N ILE A 42 -9.23 17.51 3.32
CA ILE A 42 -8.27 16.63 2.65
C ILE A 42 -8.88 16.08 1.36
N ASP A 43 -8.11 16.16 0.29
CA ASP A 43 -8.45 15.56 -0.98
C ASP A 43 -8.38 14.03 -0.87
N PRO A 44 -9.45 13.29 -1.20
CA PRO A 44 -9.43 11.82 -1.21
C PRO A 44 -8.28 11.23 -2.02
N ALA A 45 -7.80 11.91 -3.08
CA ALA A 45 -6.65 11.47 -3.89
C ALA A 45 -5.34 11.41 -3.11
N GLN A 46 -5.26 12.05 -1.94
CA GLN A 46 -4.11 11.99 -1.03
C GLN A 46 -4.20 10.83 -0.04
N ILE A 47 -5.25 10.01 -0.08
CA ILE A 47 -5.42 8.85 0.80
C ILE A 47 -5.30 7.57 -0.01
N CYS A 48 -4.40 6.70 0.43
CA CYS A 48 -4.29 5.33 -0.04
C CYS A 48 -4.68 4.38 1.10
N PHE A 49 -5.64 3.49 0.87
CA PHE A 49 -5.99 2.47 1.85
C PHE A 49 -5.24 1.17 1.57
N GLU A 50 -4.63 0.61 2.61
CA GLU A 50 -3.90 -0.65 2.55
C GLU A 50 -4.77 -1.76 3.12
N ILE A 51 -4.90 -2.88 2.40
CA ILE A 51 -5.61 -4.06 2.86
C ILE A 51 -4.68 -5.25 2.71
N THR A 52 -4.49 -6.04 3.76
CA THR A 52 -3.67 -7.25 3.66
C THR A 52 -4.28 -8.25 2.69
N GLU A 53 -3.43 -9.02 1.99
CA GLU A 53 -3.85 -10.06 1.05
C GLU A 53 -4.91 -11.00 1.68
N THR A 54 -4.64 -11.47 2.89
CA THR A 54 -5.53 -12.39 3.61
C THR A 54 -6.90 -11.77 3.89
N ALA A 55 -6.94 -10.52 4.32
CA ALA A 55 -8.21 -9.82 4.59
C ALA A 55 -9.03 -9.63 3.31
N ALA A 56 -8.37 -9.26 2.20
CA ALA A 56 -9.03 -9.08 0.92
C ALA A 56 -9.61 -10.40 0.38
N VAL A 57 -8.84 -11.48 0.41
CA VAL A 57 -9.26 -12.80 -0.11
C VAL A 57 -10.38 -13.41 0.73
N THR A 58 -10.33 -13.25 2.06
CA THR A 58 -11.35 -13.81 2.97
C THR A 58 -12.74 -13.22 2.71
N ASN A 59 -12.81 -11.97 2.26
CA ASN A 59 -14.07 -11.31 1.94
C ASN A 59 -14.00 -10.52 0.63
N LEU A 60 -13.73 -11.23 -0.47
CA LEU A 60 -13.45 -10.65 -1.78
C LEU A 60 -14.57 -9.71 -2.28
N THR A 61 -15.84 -10.08 -2.07
CA THR A 61 -16.97 -9.24 -2.49
C THR A 61 -17.05 -7.94 -1.69
N ALA A 62 -16.95 -8.01 -0.36
CA ALA A 62 -17.01 -6.80 0.47
C ALA A 62 -15.80 -5.89 0.21
N ALA A 63 -14.60 -6.48 0.08
CA ALA A 63 -13.38 -5.74 -0.26
C ALA A 63 -13.53 -5.01 -1.60
N ASN A 64 -14.00 -5.70 -2.66
CA ASN A 64 -14.20 -5.07 -3.97
C ASN A 64 -15.26 -3.97 -3.96
N ASN A 65 -16.35 -4.15 -3.21
CA ASN A 65 -17.36 -3.10 -3.07
C ASN A 65 -16.78 -1.85 -2.39
N LEU A 66 -16.07 -2.04 -1.26
CA LEU A 66 -15.44 -0.93 -0.54
C LEU A 66 -14.40 -0.21 -1.40
N ILE A 67 -13.53 -0.98 -2.08
CA ILE A 67 -12.52 -0.43 -3.00
C ILE A 67 -13.20 0.39 -4.08
N THR A 68 -14.23 -0.16 -4.74
CA THR A 68 -14.92 0.53 -5.83
C THR A 68 -15.53 1.85 -5.39
N GLU A 69 -16.26 1.85 -4.26
CA GLU A 69 -16.91 3.04 -3.72
C GLU A 69 -15.89 4.13 -3.33
N LEU A 70 -14.83 3.77 -2.61
CA LEU A 70 -13.82 4.73 -2.14
C LEU A 70 -12.91 5.21 -3.28
N LYS A 71 -12.63 4.38 -4.29
CA LYS A 71 -11.98 4.83 -5.53
C LYS A 71 -12.86 5.78 -6.33
N GLY A 72 -14.18 5.58 -6.31
CA GLY A 72 -15.14 6.51 -6.89
C GLY A 72 -15.07 7.91 -6.28
N MET A 73 -14.59 8.02 -5.04
CA MET A 73 -14.32 9.31 -4.37
C MET A 73 -12.94 9.90 -4.71
N GLY A 74 -12.05 9.12 -5.34
CA GLY A 74 -10.68 9.51 -5.67
C GLY A 74 -9.60 8.83 -4.82
N CYS A 75 -9.97 8.02 -3.82
CA CYS A 75 -8.98 7.32 -2.99
C CYS A 75 -8.17 6.31 -3.81
N GLN A 76 -6.96 6.03 -3.35
CA GLN A 76 -6.10 4.99 -3.88
C GLN A 76 -6.16 3.74 -2.99
N PHE A 77 -5.74 2.60 -3.53
CA PHE A 77 -5.66 1.35 -2.76
C PHE A 77 -4.37 0.59 -3.02
N ALA A 78 -3.86 -0.03 -1.96
CA ALA A 78 -2.76 -0.98 -1.99
C ALA A 78 -3.20 -2.34 -1.45
N LEU A 79 -2.75 -3.41 -2.09
CA LEU A 79 -2.78 -4.74 -1.50
C LEU A 79 -1.48 -4.96 -0.72
N ASP A 80 -1.60 -5.18 0.59
CA ASP A 80 -0.49 -5.28 1.53
C ASP A 80 -0.07 -6.72 1.80
N ASP A 81 1.18 -6.90 2.26
CA ASP A 81 1.80 -8.21 2.54
C ASP A 81 1.67 -9.21 1.37
N PHE A 82 1.79 -8.74 0.12
CA PHE A 82 1.54 -9.60 -1.03
C PHE A 82 2.66 -10.64 -1.20
N GLY A 83 2.28 -11.91 -1.24
CA GLY A 83 3.18 -13.04 -1.45
C GLY A 83 3.44 -13.91 -0.22
N SER A 84 3.13 -13.44 1.00
CA SER A 84 3.37 -14.22 2.23
C SER A 84 2.27 -15.25 2.56
N GLY A 85 1.15 -15.21 1.83
CA GLY A 85 0.03 -16.14 1.98
C GLY A 85 0.03 -17.30 0.97
N LEU A 86 -1.14 -17.95 0.80
CA LEU A 86 -1.42 -18.89 -0.29
C LEU A 86 -1.67 -18.12 -1.61
N SER A 87 -0.74 -17.23 -1.97
CA SER A 87 -0.94 -16.23 -3.02
C SER A 87 -1.14 -16.91 -4.36
N SER A 88 -2.33 -16.74 -4.94
CA SER A 88 -2.62 -17.11 -6.32
C SER A 88 -2.94 -15.83 -7.08
N PHE A 89 -2.11 -15.52 -8.09
CA PHE A 89 -2.34 -14.41 -9.01
C PHE A 89 -3.75 -14.42 -9.67
N GLY A 90 -4.49 -15.53 -9.56
CA GLY A 90 -5.85 -15.66 -10.04
C GLY A 90 -6.82 -14.62 -9.46
N TYR A 91 -6.82 -14.39 -8.14
CA TYR A 91 -7.73 -13.40 -7.54
C TYR A 91 -7.25 -11.96 -7.74
N LEU A 92 -5.94 -11.76 -7.95
CA LEU A 92 -5.34 -10.43 -8.09
C LEU A 92 -5.98 -9.63 -9.24
N LYS A 93 -6.41 -10.34 -10.29
CA LYS A 93 -7.12 -9.77 -11.45
C LYS A 93 -8.46 -9.12 -11.07
N ASN A 94 -9.03 -9.52 -9.94
CA ASN A 94 -10.33 -9.04 -9.48
C ASN A 94 -10.21 -7.81 -8.58
N PHE A 95 -9.01 -7.48 -8.09
CA PHE A 95 -8.80 -6.34 -7.20
C PHE A 95 -8.41 -5.08 -7.98
N ALA A 96 -9.26 -4.06 -7.89
CA ALA A 96 -9.05 -2.74 -8.48
C ALA A 96 -8.05 -1.88 -7.68
N VAL A 97 -6.98 -2.47 -7.15
CA VAL A 97 -5.91 -1.77 -6.41
C VAL A 97 -4.92 -1.09 -7.36
N ASP A 98 -4.32 0.01 -6.89
CA ASP A 98 -3.31 0.81 -7.60
C ASP A 98 -1.89 0.31 -7.31
N TYR A 99 -1.68 -0.21 -6.09
CA TYR A 99 -0.38 -0.64 -5.61
C TYR A 99 -0.38 -2.10 -5.14
N LEU A 100 0.74 -2.78 -5.33
CA LEU A 100 1.07 -4.05 -4.67
C LEU A 100 2.27 -3.83 -3.77
N LYS A 101 2.11 -4.10 -2.48
CA LYS A 101 3.21 -4.03 -1.51
C LYS A 101 3.81 -5.42 -1.36
N ILE A 102 5.08 -5.54 -1.72
CA ILE A 102 5.84 -6.79 -1.69
C ILE A 102 6.24 -7.04 -0.24
N ASP A 103 5.84 -8.19 0.29
CA ASP A 103 6.07 -8.57 1.67
C ASP A 103 7.56 -8.50 2.05
N GLY A 104 7.82 -7.93 3.22
CA GLY A 104 9.18 -7.71 3.71
C GLY A 104 10.00 -8.98 3.93
N SER A 105 9.37 -10.15 4.09
CA SER A 105 10.07 -11.43 4.21
C SER A 105 10.95 -11.72 3.01
N PHE A 106 10.45 -11.47 1.78
CA PHE A 106 11.26 -11.61 0.57
C PHE A 106 12.27 -10.48 0.40
N VAL A 107 11.91 -9.26 0.83
CA VAL A 107 12.75 -8.09 0.57
C VAL A 107 14.02 -8.09 1.41
N LYS A 108 13.96 -8.55 2.66
CA LYS A 108 15.10 -8.58 3.59
C LYS A 108 16.23 -9.47 3.09
N ASP A 109 15.89 -10.62 2.53
CA ASP A 109 16.84 -11.66 2.18
C ASP A 109 17.18 -11.69 0.68
N LEU A 110 16.61 -10.79 -0.14
CA LEU A 110 16.77 -10.78 -1.61
C LEU A 110 18.20 -10.68 -2.13
N ILE A 111 19.16 -10.24 -1.30
CA ILE A 111 20.57 -10.13 -1.67
C ILE A 111 21.25 -11.50 -1.62
N ASP A 112 20.89 -12.30 -0.62
CA ASP A 112 21.57 -13.55 -0.28
C ASP A 112 20.74 -14.79 -0.68
N ASP A 113 19.42 -14.66 -0.81
CA ASP A 113 18.52 -15.72 -1.26
C ASP A 113 18.03 -15.49 -2.71
N PRO A 114 18.47 -16.30 -3.69
CA PRO A 114 18.03 -16.18 -5.07
C PRO A 114 16.54 -16.52 -5.28
N ILE A 115 15.91 -17.27 -4.38
CA ILE A 115 14.47 -17.55 -4.41
C ILE A 115 13.71 -16.27 -4.08
N ASP A 116 14.10 -15.57 -3.02
CA ASP A 116 13.45 -14.32 -2.63
C ASP A 116 13.67 -13.22 -3.68
N ALA A 117 14.87 -13.14 -4.25
CA ALA A 117 15.13 -12.27 -5.40
C ALA A 117 14.21 -12.56 -6.60
N ALA A 118 13.97 -13.85 -6.89
CA ALA A 118 13.07 -14.27 -7.96
C ALA A 118 11.60 -13.96 -7.63
N MET A 119 11.19 -14.09 -6.36
CA MET A 119 9.85 -13.74 -5.89
C MET A 119 9.58 -12.24 -6.04
N VAL A 120 10.48 -11.38 -5.53
CA VAL A 120 10.39 -9.91 -5.66
C VAL A 120 10.29 -9.52 -7.14
N LYS A 121 11.15 -10.07 -7.99
CA LYS A 121 11.14 -9.81 -9.43
C LYS A 121 9.82 -10.23 -10.08
N SER A 122 9.33 -11.44 -9.76
CA SER A 122 8.08 -11.96 -10.34
C SER A 122 6.87 -11.13 -9.95
N ILE A 123 6.78 -10.73 -8.67
CA ILE A 123 5.71 -9.86 -8.18
C ILE A 123 5.77 -8.50 -8.88
N ASN A 124 6.97 -7.94 -9.06
CA ASN A 124 7.14 -6.68 -9.80
C ASN A 124 6.67 -6.77 -11.26
N GLU A 125 7.11 -7.80 -11.99
CA GLU A 125 6.72 -8.02 -13.39
C GLU A 125 5.20 -8.19 -13.54
N ILE A 126 4.57 -8.94 -12.63
CA ILE A 126 3.11 -9.13 -12.65
C ILE A 126 2.39 -7.83 -12.32
N GLY A 127 2.86 -7.06 -11.34
CA GLY A 127 2.34 -5.73 -11.04
C GLY A 127 2.34 -4.84 -12.29
N GLN A 128 3.48 -4.76 -12.98
CA GLN A 128 3.64 -3.98 -14.21
C GLN A 128 2.69 -4.43 -15.32
N ILE A 129 2.56 -5.74 -15.58
CA ILE A 129 1.64 -6.30 -16.57
C ILE A 129 0.19 -5.92 -16.26
N MET A 130 -0.17 -5.86 -14.98
CA MET A 130 -1.50 -5.48 -14.52
C MET A 130 -1.73 -3.97 -14.43
N GLY A 131 -0.73 -3.16 -14.82
CA GLY A 131 -0.79 -1.69 -14.71
C GLY A 131 -0.77 -1.18 -13.28
N LYS A 132 -0.24 -1.96 -12.34
CA LYS A 132 -0.11 -1.62 -10.92
C LYS A 132 1.31 -1.20 -10.61
N LYS A 133 1.49 -0.32 -9.63
CA LYS A 133 2.82 0.04 -9.13
C LYS A 133 3.21 -0.88 -7.97
N THR A 134 4.49 -1.15 -7.81
CA THR A 134 5.00 -1.99 -6.71
C THR A 134 5.71 -1.18 -5.65
N VAL A 135 5.56 -1.59 -4.39
CA VAL A 135 6.23 -1.02 -3.22
C VAL A 135 6.95 -2.15 -2.50
N ALA A 136 8.28 -2.10 -2.37
CA ALA A 136 9.01 -3.07 -1.57
C ALA A 136 9.08 -2.61 -0.10
N GLU A 137 8.69 -3.46 0.82
CA GLU A 137 8.70 -3.14 2.25
C GLU A 137 9.95 -3.64 2.98
N PHE A 138 10.19 -3.15 4.19
CA PHE A 138 11.31 -3.53 5.05
C PHE A 138 12.70 -3.39 4.40
N VAL A 139 12.89 -2.34 3.60
CA VAL A 139 14.22 -2.01 3.05
C VAL A 139 15.13 -1.47 4.15
N GLU A 140 16.11 -2.27 4.59
CA GLU A 140 16.95 -1.96 5.76
C GLU A 140 18.32 -1.36 5.41
N ASN A 141 18.79 -1.51 4.18
CA ASN A 141 20.10 -0.99 3.78
C ASN A 141 20.17 -0.59 2.29
N GLN A 142 21.28 0.09 1.93
CA GLN A 142 21.53 0.59 0.57
C GLN A 142 21.61 -0.53 -0.46
N ALA A 143 22.19 -1.69 -0.13
CA ALA A 143 22.34 -2.78 -1.09
C ALA A 143 20.98 -3.34 -1.54
N ILE A 144 20.03 -3.48 -0.61
CA ILE A 144 18.64 -3.84 -0.93
C ILE A 144 18.00 -2.76 -1.81
N ALA A 145 18.15 -1.48 -1.47
CA ALA A 145 17.58 -0.37 -2.23
C ALA A 145 18.11 -0.29 -3.68
N ASP A 146 19.41 -0.46 -3.86
CA ASP A 146 20.06 -0.50 -5.18
C ASP A 146 19.53 -1.67 -5.98
N LYS A 147 19.41 -2.85 -5.36
CA LYS A 147 18.92 -4.05 -6.03
C LYS A 147 17.46 -3.94 -6.47
N LEU A 148 16.60 -3.36 -5.63
CA LEU A 148 15.21 -3.07 -5.99
C LEU A 148 15.10 -2.07 -7.15
N THR A 149 16.00 -1.09 -7.19
CA THR A 149 16.10 -0.13 -8.30
C THR A 149 16.49 -0.83 -9.60
N GLU A 150 17.49 -1.73 -9.58
CA GLU A 150 17.86 -2.56 -10.74
C GLU A 150 16.69 -3.42 -11.23
N MET A 151 15.89 -3.95 -10.31
CA MET A 151 14.70 -4.75 -10.62
C MET A 151 13.54 -3.91 -11.17
N GLY A 152 13.61 -2.59 -11.10
CA GLY A 152 12.57 -1.68 -11.57
C GLY A 152 11.33 -1.62 -10.66
N VAL A 153 11.51 -1.86 -9.36
CA VAL A 153 10.44 -1.66 -8.35
C VAL A 153 10.15 -0.17 -8.23
N ASN A 154 8.86 0.22 -8.13
CA ASN A 154 8.48 1.64 -8.23
C ASN A 154 8.76 2.45 -6.97
N TYR A 155 8.53 1.86 -5.79
CA TYR A 155 8.73 2.51 -4.50
C TYR A 155 9.32 1.54 -3.48
N ALA A 156 9.91 2.10 -2.43
CA ALA A 156 10.49 1.34 -1.34
C ALA A 156 10.18 2.00 0.00
N GLN A 157 9.93 1.18 1.01
CA GLN A 157 9.68 1.58 2.38
C GLN A 157 10.54 0.75 3.32
N GLY A 158 11.20 1.41 4.29
CA GLY A 158 11.98 0.72 5.30
C GLY A 158 12.94 1.63 6.05
N TYR A 159 13.61 1.05 7.05
CA TYR A 159 14.48 1.80 7.98
C TYR A 159 15.69 2.42 7.29
N HIS A 160 16.08 1.95 6.11
CA HIS A 160 17.07 2.61 5.27
C HIS A 160 16.71 4.08 4.98
N PHE A 161 15.42 4.37 4.76
CA PHE A 161 14.95 5.71 4.42
C PHE A 161 14.53 6.51 5.66
N SER A 162 13.72 5.90 6.52
CA SER A 162 13.28 6.50 7.77
C SER A 162 12.68 5.44 8.69
N ILE A 163 12.89 5.59 9.99
CA ILE A 163 12.11 4.86 10.99
C ILE A 163 10.73 5.52 11.16
N PRO A 164 9.69 4.77 11.59
CA PRO A 164 8.39 5.31 11.96
C PRO A 164 8.56 6.46 12.96
N SER A 165 7.92 7.59 12.68
CA SER A 165 8.05 8.82 13.47
C SER A 165 6.71 9.57 13.51
N PRO A 166 6.49 10.44 14.50
CA PRO A 166 5.33 11.33 14.51
C PRO A 166 5.20 12.13 13.21
N LEU A 167 3.97 12.27 12.70
CA LEU A 167 3.69 12.96 11.43
C LEU A 167 4.27 14.38 11.41
N VAL A 168 4.17 15.11 12.53
CA VAL A 168 4.69 16.48 12.64
C VAL A 168 6.19 16.56 12.43
N ASP A 169 6.94 15.57 12.93
CA ASP A 169 8.40 15.52 12.77
C ASP A 169 8.76 15.24 11.31
N ILE A 170 7.99 14.37 10.64
CA ILE A 170 8.16 14.10 9.21
C ILE A 170 7.83 15.35 8.40
N LEU A 171 6.74 16.08 8.72
CA LEU A 171 6.34 17.33 8.06
C LEU A 171 7.38 18.45 8.20
N ASN A 172 8.10 18.50 9.32
CA ASN A 172 9.08 19.56 9.58
C ASN A 172 10.46 19.30 8.94
N LYS A 173 10.75 18.06 8.52
CA LYS A 173 12.07 17.66 7.98
C LYS A 173 12.19 17.81 6.45
N ARG A 174 11.12 18.18 5.74
CA ARG A 174 11.01 18.12 4.27
C ARG A 174 11.26 19.44 3.55
#